data_AF-A0A7J4U1G7-F1
#
_entry.id   AF-A0A7J4U1G7-F1
#
_cell.length_a   1.000
_cell.length_b   1.000
_cell.length_c   1.000
_cell.angle_alpha   90.00
_cell.angle_beta   90.00
_cell.angle_gamma   90.00
#
_symmetry.space_group_name_H-M   'P 1'
#
loop_
_entity.id
_entity.type
_entity.pdbx_description
1 polymer ?
#
loop_
_entity_poly.entity_id
_entity_poly.type
_entity_poly.pdbx_seq_one_letter_code
_entity_poly.pdbx_strand_id
1 'polypeptide(L)'
;RHHAEELRRLLSSSEAQLLEIRSSMVEEGIEESVEDESPLPTVAEGERTVRRLERKIEDIGSVNWRAIDQHAACEERLASLSADHGVLKGRRQDLLDLAEQLDQQRTVRLTQVLSKVNENFKRVYKTLSKGGEGELFLENPDQPFSGGLDMWARPRGKSSRCRLQGLSGGEQSMAALALIFAIQDYDPSPFYYFDEVDQNLDSDNARLIAEMCRARSERAQFIMVTLRKVSLSLADHHIGVTHGGDGCSRRIMDFNRQRALALGEAAEVAAAADAAKNADRAGEAVAFQNAMPEVPESLGTPKSLEGLMARADESAEDESEVREHLEAVREAEAADDEGPVQEPVISVDAPDEE
;
A
#
# COMPACT_ATOMS: atom_id res chain seq x y z
N ARG A 1 -59.81 -53.21 -89.21
CA ARG A 1 -60.61 -52.02 -89.61
C ARG A 1 -61.07 -51.26 -88.37
N HIS A 2 -61.75 -51.89 -87.42
CA HIS A 2 -62.16 -51.28 -86.14
C HIS A 2 -61.03 -50.57 -85.36
N HIS A 3 -59.86 -51.21 -85.23
CA HIS A 3 -58.72 -50.64 -84.49
C HIS A 3 -58.11 -49.39 -85.16
N ALA A 4 -58.20 -49.29 -86.49
CA ALA A 4 -57.75 -48.11 -87.22
C ALA A 4 -58.72 -46.94 -87.06
N GLU A 5 -60.02 -47.22 -86.88
CA GLU A 5 -61.04 -46.20 -86.58
C GLU A 5 -60.92 -45.69 -85.14
N GLU A 6 -60.58 -46.57 -84.18
CA GLU A 6 -60.27 -46.19 -82.79
C GLU A 6 -59.03 -45.30 -82.70
N LEU A 7 -57.93 -45.67 -83.37
CA LEU A 7 -56.72 -44.85 -83.41
C LEU A 7 -56.97 -43.48 -84.05
N ARG A 8 -57.81 -43.41 -85.10
CA ARG A 8 -58.21 -42.13 -85.72
C ARG A 8 -59.04 -41.26 -84.77
N ARG A 9 -59.92 -41.87 -83.96
CA ARG A 9 -60.67 -41.14 -82.93
C ARG A 9 -59.75 -40.61 -81.83
N LEU A 10 -58.77 -41.40 -81.39
CA LEU A 10 -57.79 -40.97 -80.39
C LEU A 10 -56.89 -39.84 -80.92
N LEU A 11 -56.43 -39.95 -82.17
CA LEU A 11 -55.69 -38.88 -82.84
C LEU A 11 -56.52 -37.60 -82.93
N SER A 12 -57.75 -37.67 -83.40
CA SER A 12 -58.66 -36.51 -83.47
C SER A 12 -58.94 -35.89 -82.09
N SER A 13 -59.09 -36.71 -81.06
CA SER A 13 -59.25 -36.24 -79.68
C SER A 13 -57.98 -35.55 -79.16
N SER A 14 -56.80 -36.11 -79.45
CA SER A 14 -55.52 -35.53 -79.04
C SER A 14 -55.21 -34.24 -79.79
N GLU A 15 -55.54 -34.16 -81.08
CA GLU A 15 -55.42 -32.95 -81.89
C GLU A 15 -56.32 -31.83 -81.37
N ALA A 16 -57.55 -32.15 -80.95
CA ALA A 16 -58.45 -31.18 -80.33
C ALA A 16 -57.88 -30.65 -78.99
N GLN A 17 -57.32 -31.53 -78.15
CA GLN A 17 -56.69 -31.14 -76.89
C GLN A 17 -55.45 -30.27 -77.09
N LEU A 18 -54.61 -30.59 -78.08
CA LEU A 18 -53.45 -29.75 -78.41
C LEU A 18 -53.87 -28.37 -78.89
N LEU A 19 -54.95 -28.27 -79.66
CA LEU A 19 -55.46 -26.99 -80.14
C LEU A 19 -56.03 -26.13 -78.99
N GLU A 20 -56.69 -26.76 -78.03
CA GLU A 20 -57.17 -26.13 -76.80
C GLU A 20 -56.00 -25.62 -75.94
N ILE A 21 -54.99 -26.46 -75.69
CA ILE A 21 -53.78 -26.08 -74.93
C ILE A 21 -53.01 -24.95 -75.63
N ARG A 22 -52.88 -25.01 -76.95
CA ARG A 22 -52.20 -23.95 -77.71
C ARG A 22 -52.96 -22.63 -77.61
N SER A 23 -54.30 -22.68 -77.59
CA SER A 23 -55.11 -21.48 -77.39
C SER A 23 -54.92 -20.88 -75.99
N SER A 24 -54.84 -21.71 -74.93
CA SER A 24 -54.59 -21.20 -73.57
C SER A 24 -53.16 -20.65 -73.40
N MET A 25 -52.16 -21.25 -74.04
CA MET A 25 -50.78 -20.76 -74.01
C MET A 25 -50.66 -19.35 -74.62
N VAL A 26 -51.38 -19.09 -75.72
CA VAL A 26 -51.41 -17.77 -76.36
C VAL A 26 -52.11 -16.74 -75.47
N GLU A 27 -53.18 -17.12 -74.77
CA GLU A 27 -53.88 -16.24 -73.81
C GLU A 27 -52.99 -15.84 -72.62
N GLU A 28 -52.14 -16.74 -72.14
CA GLU A 28 -51.18 -16.48 -71.06
C GLU A 28 -49.90 -15.76 -71.52
N GLY A 29 -49.78 -15.43 -72.81
CA GLY A 29 -48.63 -14.72 -73.37
C GLY A 29 -47.36 -15.58 -73.47
N ILE A 30 -47.51 -16.91 -73.53
CA ILE A 30 -46.41 -17.86 -73.65
C ILE A 30 -46.11 -18.06 -75.14
N GLU A 31 -44.99 -17.52 -75.62
CA GLU A 31 -44.53 -17.74 -76.99
C GLU A 31 -44.07 -19.19 -77.19
N GLU A 32 -44.44 -19.78 -78.33
CA GLU A 32 -44.08 -21.15 -78.71
C GLU A 32 -42.61 -21.19 -79.14
N SER A 33 -41.69 -21.32 -78.18
CA SER A 33 -40.27 -21.44 -78.46
C SER A 33 -39.94 -22.82 -79.03
N VAL A 34 -39.66 -22.90 -80.33
CA VAL A 34 -39.31 -24.15 -81.05
C VAL A 34 -37.81 -24.45 -81.02
N GLU A 35 -36.98 -23.61 -80.39
CA GLU A 35 -35.52 -23.66 -80.57
C GLU A 35 -34.72 -24.45 -79.52
N ASP A 36 -35.33 -25.01 -78.48
CA ASP A 36 -34.63 -25.88 -77.52
C ASP A 36 -35.19 -27.31 -77.52
N GLU A 37 -34.55 -28.22 -78.27
CA GLU A 37 -34.70 -29.69 -78.12
C GLU A 37 -34.06 -30.20 -76.82
N SER A 38 -34.15 -29.44 -75.72
CA SER A 38 -33.94 -30.02 -74.40
C SER A 38 -35.18 -30.86 -74.08
N PRO A 39 -35.04 -32.14 -73.66
CA PRO A 39 -36.19 -32.91 -73.25
C PRO A 39 -36.86 -32.19 -72.07
N LEU A 40 -38.04 -31.61 -72.32
CA LEU A 40 -38.86 -31.03 -71.27
C LEU A 40 -39.10 -32.12 -70.24
N PRO A 41 -38.82 -31.87 -68.95
CA PRO A 41 -39.03 -32.88 -67.92
C PRO A 41 -40.49 -33.32 -67.93
N THR A 42 -40.71 -34.60 -67.66
CA THR A 42 -42.08 -35.13 -67.56
C THR A 42 -42.85 -34.31 -66.53
N VAL A 43 -44.16 -34.08 -66.71
CA VAL A 43 -44.98 -33.28 -65.75
C VAL A 43 -44.74 -33.71 -64.30
N ALA A 44 -44.61 -35.03 -64.07
CA ALA A 44 -44.30 -35.60 -62.75
C ALA A 44 -42.89 -35.26 -62.22
N GLU A 45 -41.90 -35.10 -63.08
CA GLU A 45 -40.54 -34.67 -62.72
C GLU A 45 -40.51 -33.17 -62.42
N GLY A 46 -41.23 -32.37 -63.21
CA GLY A 46 -41.46 -30.95 -62.96
C GLY A 46 -42.09 -30.69 -61.58
N GLU A 47 -43.19 -31.39 -61.27
CA GLU A 47 -43.85 -31.31 -59.96
C GLU A 47 -42.93 -31.73 -58.80
N ARG A 48 -42.11 -32.77 -58.99
CA ARG A 48 -41.11 -33.18 -57.98
C ARG A 48 -40.06 -32.11 -57.76
N THR A 49 -39.59 -31.45 -58.83
CA THR A 49 -38.65 -30.34 -58.70
C THR A 49 -39.27 -29.14 -58.00
N VAL A 50 -40.52 -28.79 -58.29
CA VAL A 50 -41.24 -27.72 -57.61
C VAL A 50 -41.39 -28.02 -56.12
N ARG A 51 -41.92 -29.20 -55.74
CA ARG A 51 -42.06 -29.61 -54.33
C ARG A 51 -40.73 -29.69 -53.56
N ARG A 52 -39.62 -29.94 -54.27
CA ARG A 52 -38.28 -29.93 -53.69
C ARG A 52 -37.78 -28.50 -53.46
N LEU A 53 -38.03 -27.59 -54.41
CA LEU A 53 -37.67 -26.17 -54.28
C LEU A 53 -38.52 -25.48 -53.21
N GLU A 54 -39.82 -25.76 -53.15
CA GLU A 54 -40.73 -25.27 -52.10
C GLU A 54 -40.25 -25.70 -50.71
N ARG A 55 -39.92 -26.98 -50.51
CA ARG A 55 -39.33 -27.45 -49.25
C ARG A 55 -38.02 -26.76 -48.91
N LYS A 56 -37.15 -26.52 -49.90
CA LYS A 56 -35.89 -25.78 -49.68
C LYS A 56 -36.15 -24.32 -49.27
N ILE A 57 -37.17 -23.68 -49.82
CA ILE A 57 -37.55 -22.31 -49.44
C ILE A 57 -38.13 -22.30 -48.02
N GLU A 58 -38.94 -23.30 -47.66
CA GLU A 58 -39.50 -23.46 -46.32
C GLU A 58 -38.41 -23.73 -45.27
N ASP A 59 -37.42 -24.57 -45.60
CA ASP A 59 -36.25 -24.85 -44.75
C ASP A 59 -35.39 -23.60 -44.49
N ILE A 60 -35.28 -22.69 -45.46
CA ILE A 60 -34.55 -21.41 -45.30
C ILE A 60 -35.32 -20.44 -44.40
N GLY A 61 -36.64 -20.55 -44.37
CA GLY A 61 -37.51 -19.71 -43.55
C GLY A 61 -37.47 -18.23 -43.96
N SER A 62 -37.90 -17.36 -43.06
CA SER A 62 -37.93 -15.91 -43.31
C SER A 62 -36.53 -15.31 -43.25
N VAL A 63 -36.00 -14.89 -44.41
CA VAL A 63 -34.70 -14.22 -44.51
C VAL A 63 -34.82 -12.77 -44.01
N ASN A 64 -34.00 -12.42 -43.02
CA ASN A 64 -33.94 -11.05 -42.51
C ASN A 64 -33.04 -10.18 -43.39
N TRP A 65 -33.64 -9.44 -44.33
CA TRP A 65 -32.91 -8.52 -45.20
C TRP A 65 -32.21 -7.37 -44.45
N ARG A 66 -32.68 -7.00 -43.25
CA ARG A 66 -32.03 -5.97 -42.41
C ARG A 66 -30.69 -6.43 -41.83
N ALA A 67 -30.38 -7.74 -41.89
CA ALA A 67 -29.12 -8.28 -41.42
C ALA A 67 -27.92 -7.68 -42.18
N ILE A 68 -28.10 -7.33 -43.45
CA ILE A 68 -27.05 -6.71 -44.28
C ILE A 68 -26.72 -5.31 -43.76
N ASP A 69 -27.74 -4.48 -43.53
CA ASP A 69 -27.56 -3.14 -42.97
C ASP A 69 -26.99 -3.18 -41.53
N GLN A 70 -27.47 -4.13 -40.73
CA GLN A 70 -26.98 -4.35 -39.36
C GLN A 70 -25.53 -4.80 -39.34
N HIS A 71 -25.11 -5.64 -40.29
CA HIS A 71 -23.72 -6.07 -40.43
C HIS A 71 -22.83 -4.87 -40.73
N ALA A 72 -23.18 -4.06 -41.73
CA ALA A 72 -22.42 -2.86 -42.09
C ALA A 72 -22.31 -1.87 -40.91
N ALA A 73 -23.41 -1.62 -40.19
CA ALA A 73 -23.40 -0.76 -39.01
C ALA A 73 -22.58 -1.34 -37.85
N CYS A 74 -22.56 -2.67 -37.69
CA CYS A 74 -21.76 -3.35 -36.67
C CYS A 74 -20.27 -3.27 -37.00
N GLU A 75 -19.89 -3.48 -38.27
CA GLU A 75 -18.51 -3.34 -38.75
C GLU A 75 -17.97 -1.93 -38.54
N GLU A 76 -18.75 -0.90 -38.87
CA GLU A 76 -18.35 0.50 -38.64
C GLU A 76 -18.11 0.79 -37.15
N ARG A 77 -19.02 0.32 -36.29
CA ARG A 77 -18.87 0.44 -34.83
C ARG A 77 -17.68 -0.35 -34.29
N LEU A 78 -17.38 -1.51 -34.85
CA LEU A 78 -16.23 -2.32 -34.45
C LEU A 78 -14.93 -1.64 -34.86
N ALA A 79 -14.89 -1.05 -36.06
CA ALA A 79 -13.76 -0.27 -36.54
C ALA A 79 -13.49 0.95 -35.64
N SER A 80 -14.54 1.69 -35.26
CA SER A 80 -14.38 2.84 -34.35
C SER A 80 -13.88 2.42 -32.97
N LEU A 81 -14.45 1.37 -32.38
CA LEU A 81 -14.03 0.86 -31.06
C LEU A 81 -12.60 0.32 -31.07
N SER A 82 -12.19 -0.29 -32.18
CA SER A 82 -10.83 -0.80 -32.35
C SER A 82 -9.81 0.33 -32.50
N ALA A 83 -10.17 1.42 -33.19
CA ALA A 83 -9.36 2.64 -33.25
C ALA A 83 -9.20 3.27 -31.86
N ASP A 84 -10.30 3.42 -31.12
CA ASP A 84 -10.29 3.96 -29.75
C ASP A 84 -9.45 3.08 -28.81
N HIS A 85 -9.57 1.75 -28.92
CA HIS A 85 -8.76 0.81 -28.16
C HIS A 85 -7.26 0.99 -28.43
N GLY A 86 -6.87 1.17 -29.70
CA GLY A 86 -5.48 1.46 -30.07
C GLY A 86 -4.96 2.75 -29.42
N VAL A 87 -5.75 3.82 -29.45
CA VAL A 87 -5.41 5.10 -28.81
C VAL A 87 -5.28 4.95 -27.30
N LEU A 88 -6.22 4.27 -26.64
CA LEU A 88 -6.18 4.04 -25.19
C LEU A 88 -4.99 3.17 -24.78
N LYS A 89 -4.65 2.16 -25.58
CA LYS A 89 -3.48 1.31 -25.35
C LYS A 89 -2.18 2.12 -25.44
N GLY A 90 -2.07 3.01 -26.43
CA GLY A 90 -0.95 3.95 -26.55
C GLY A 90 -0.84 4.86 -25.32
N ARG A 91 -1.93 5.54 -24.95
CA ARG A 91 -1.96 6.41 -23.77
C ARG A 91 -1.62 5.67 -22.48
N ARG A 92 -2.06 4.41 -22.34
CA ARG A 92 -1.70 3.59 -21.18
C ARG A 92 -0.20 3.37 -21.11
N GLN A 93 0.44 3.08 -22.24
CA GLN A 93 1.89 2.92 -22.29
C GLN A 93 2.61 4.22 -21.94
N ASP A 94 2.18 5.35 -22.51
CA ASP A 94 2.75 6.67 -22.21
C ASP A 94 2.69 7.00 -20.70
N LEU A 95 1.57 6.65 -20.05
CA LEU A 95 1.41 6.83 -18.60
C LEU A 95 2.32 5.91 -17.78
N LEU A 96 2.54 4.68 -18.22
CA LEU A 96 3.48 3.76 -17.56
C LEU A 96 4.91 4.27 -17.68
N ASP A 97 5.30 4.73 -18.87
CA ASP A 97 6.64 5.29 -19.13
C ASP A 97 6.85 6.57 -18.29
N LEU A 98 5.83 7.44 -18.20
CA LEU A 98 5.88 8.63 -17.34
C LEU A 98 6.00 8.26 -15.86
N ALA A 99 5.27 7.26 -15.39
CA ALA A 99 5.35 6.79 -14.02
C ALA A 99 6.76 6.29 -13.70
N GLU A 100 7.36 5.50 -14.59
CA GLU A 100 8.72 5.01 -14.43
C GLU A 100 9.76 6.15 -14.38
N GLN A 101 9.63 7.14 -15.26
CA GLN A 101 10.49 8.33 -15.24
C GLN A 101 10.37 9.11 -13.93
N LEU A 102 9.15 9.28 -13.41
CA LEU A 102 8.91 9.96 -12.14
C LEU A 102 9.50 9.18 -10.97
N ASP A 103 9.36 7.85 -10.94
CA ASP A 103 9.93 7.02 -9.88
C ASP A 103 11.46 7.04 -9.88
N GLN A 104 12.10 7.02 -11.06
CA GLN A 104 13.55 7.19 -11.18
C GLN A 104 14.00 8.56 -10.65
N GLN A 105 13.34 9.64 -11.07
CA GLN A 105 13.66 10.99 -10.59
C GLN A 105 13.44 11.14 -9.09
N ARG A 106 12.36 10.56 -8.55
CA ARG A 106 12.03 10.55 -7.13
C ARG A 106 13.10 9.83 -6.33
N THR A 107 13.54 8.66 -6.80
CA THR A 107 14.61 7.85 -6.18
C THR A 107 15.93 8.62 -6.13
N VAL A 108 16.36 9.17 -7.26
CA VAL A 108 17.61 9.95 -7.35
C VAL A 108 17.58 11.15 -6.40
N ARG A 109 16.47 11.91 -6.38
CA ARG A 109 16.32 13.06 -5.49
C ARG A 109 16.35 12.66 -4.02
N LEU A 110 15.63 11.59 -3.64
CA LEU A 110 15.61 11.11 -2.26
C LEU A 110 17.02 10.71 -1.79
N THR A 111 17.75 9.93 -2.58
CA THR A 111 19.11 9.49 -2.23
C THR A 111 20.08 10.67 -2.08
N GLN A 112 19.97 11.67 -2.97
CA GLN A 112 20.79 12.89 -2.89
C GLN A 112 20.48 13.72 -1.65
N VAL A 113 19.20 13.93 -1.35
CA VAL A 113 18.74 14.67 -0.17
C VAL A 113 19.18 13.93 1.10
N LEU A 114 18.95 12.61 1.17
CA LEU A 114 19.29 11.81 2.33
C LEU A 114 20.80 11.81 2.59
N SER A 115 21.62 11.70 1.55
CA SER A 115 23.08 11.80 1.68
C SER A 115 23.51 13.13 2.32
N LYS A 116 22.95 14.26 1.85
CA LYS A 116 23.21 15.59 2.43
C LYS A 116 22.71 15.71 3.87
N VAL A 117 21.50 15.23 4.15
CA VAL A 117 20.91 15.28 5.48
C VAL A 117 21.70 14.40 6.46
N ASN A 118 22.19 13.24 6.03
CA ASN A 118 23.03 12.37 6.84
C ASN A 118 24.38 13.03 7.19
N GLU A 119 25.04 13.71 6.23
CA GLU A 119 26.25 14.50 6.50
C GLU A 119 25.99 15.63 7.51
N ASN A 120 24.88 16.35 7.35
CA ASN A 120 24.47 17.39 8.29
C ASN A 120 24.15 16.82 9.67
N PHE A 121 23.48 15.67 9.74
CA PHE A 121 23.13 14.97 10.97
C PHE A 121 24.37 14.55 11.74
N LYS A 122 25.34 13.90 11.07
CA LYS A 122 26.64 13.54 11.66
C LYS A 122 27.32 14.74 12.30
N ARG A 123 27.33 15.89 11.61
CA ARG A 123 27.94 17.13 12.10
C ARG A 123 27.20 17.70 13.31
N VAL A 124 25.87 17.82 13.22
CA VAL A 124 25.03 18.41 14.29
C VAL A 124 25.03 17.52 15.53
N TYR A 125 24.83 16.22 15.36
CA TYR A 125 24.80 15.27 16.47
C TYR A 125 26.14 15.20 17.21
N LYS A 126 27.26 15.26 16.49
CA LYS A 126 28.60 15.32 17.10
C LYS A 126 28.78 16.55 17.99
N THR A 127 28.27 17.70 17.58
CA THR A 127 28.30 18.94 18.37
C THR A 127 27.41 18.83 19.60
N LEU A 128 26.17 18.35 19.43
CA LEU A 128 25.18 18.22 20.50
C LEU A 128 25.55 17.16 21.56
N SER A 129 26.12 16.03 21.12
CA SER A 129 26.51 14.90 22.00
C SER A 129 27.97 14.98 22.47
N LYS A 130 28.63 16.14 22.31
CA LYS A 130 30.04 16.37 22.73
C LYS A 130 31.00 15.27 22.23
N GLY A 131 30.84 14.84 20.98
CA GLY A 131 31.65 13.78 20.34
C GLY A 131 30.95 12.43 20.12
N GLY A 132 29.63 12.35 20.31
CA GLY A 132 28.83 11.20 19.88
C GLY A 132 28.79 11.05 18.34
N GLU A 133 28.37 9.87 17.89
CA GLU A 133 28.23 9.53 16.47
C GLU A 133 26.77 9.22 16.17
N GLY A 134 26.27 9.63 15.02
CA GLY A 134 24.91 9.32 14.61
C GLY A 134 24.82 9.25 13.10
N GLU A 135 24.11 8.25 12.58
CA GLU A 135 23.98 8.00 11.16
C GLU A 135 22.54 7.63 10.80
N LEU A 136 22.14 8.01 9.59
CA LEU A 136 20.85 7.65 9.00
C LEU A 136 21.06 6.59 7.91
N PHE A 137 20.27 5.52 7.96
CA PHE A 137 20.34 4.41 7.01
C PHE A 137 18.96 4.10 6.44
N LEU A 138 18.92 3.72 5.17
CA LEU A 138 17.73 3.12 4.57
C LEU A 138 17.76 1.62 4.86
N GLU A 139 16.64 1.06 5.30
CA GLU A 139 16.52 -0.39 5.50
C GLU A 139 16.82 -1.15 4.20
N ASN A 140 16.30 -0.65 3.08
CA ASN A 140 16.53 -1.19 1.75
C ASN A 140 17.13 -0.12 0.82
N PRO A 141 18.45 -0.17 0.52
CA PRO A 141 19.10 0.81 -0.36
C PRO A 141 18.64 0.69 -1.82
N ASP A 142 18.27 -0.51 -2.27
CA ASP A 142 17.84 -0.77 -3.66
C ASP A 142 16.40 -0.30 -3.94
N GLN A 143 15.56 -0.26 -2.90
CA GLN A 143 14.17 0.20 -2.98
C GLN A 143 13.85 1.15 -1.81
N PRO A 144 14.24 2.42 -1.90
CA PRO A 144 14.15 3.35 -0.78
C PRO A 144 12.72 3.72 -0.37
N PHE A 145 11.71 3.32 -1.16
CA PHE A 145 10.29 3.55 -0.86
C PHE A 145 9.56 2.33 -0.30
N SER A 146 10.16 1.13 -0.36
CA SER A 146 9.56 -0.08 0.23
C SER A 146 10.00 -0.31 1.67
N GLY A 147 11.16 0.22 2.07
CA GLY A 147 11.68 0.18 3.44
C GLY A 147 11.51 1.49 4.22
N GLY A 148 11.78 1.41 5.52
CA GLY A 148 11.84 2.55 6.43
C GLY A 148 13.18 3.29 6.41
N LEU A 149 13.20 4.40 7.14
CA LEU A 149 14.43 5.13 7.50
C LEU A 149 14.78 4.82 8.95
N ASP A 150 15.93 4.19 9.15
CA ASP A 150 16.46 3.89 10.46
C ASP A 150 17.46 4.95 10.91
N MET A 151 17.37 5.31 12.19
CA MET A 151 18.27 6.26 12.84
C MET A 151 19.11 5.53 13.89
N TRP A 152 20.42 5.54 13.68
CA TRP A 152 21.39 5.05 14.65
C TRP A 152 22.08 6.23 15.34
N ALA A 153 22.14 6.20 16.67
CA ALA A 153 22.72 7.27 17.46
C ALA A 153 23.49 6.68 18.66
N ARG A 154 24.75 7.09 18.79
CA ARG A 154 25.68 6.65 19.83
C ARG A 154 26.12 7.85 20.67
N PRO A 155 25.60 7.96 21.91
CA PRO A 155 26.09 8.93 22.88
C PRO A 155 27.53 8.65 23.32
N ARG A 156 28.21 9.68 23.84
CA ARG A 156 29.60 9.58 24.31
C ARG A 156 29.72 8.55 25.44
N GLY A 157 30.50 7.49 25.20
CA GLY A 157 30.83 6.47 26.20
C GLY A 157 29.89 5.25 26.24
N LYS A 158 28.89 5.16 25.35
CA LYS A 158 27.99 3.99 25.24
C LYS A 158 28.42 3.06 24.11
N SER A 159 28.14 1.75 24.28
CA SER A 159 28.49 0.71 23.31
C SER A 159 27.76 0.89 21.97
N SER A 160 28.43 0.52 20.87
CA SER A 160 27.98 0.72 19.48
C SER A 160 26.69 -0.03 19.12
N ARG A 161 26.29 -1.03 19.91
CA ARG A 161 25.13 -1.89 19.66
C ARG A 161 23.78 -1.32 20.15
N CYS A 162 23.77 -0.15 20.78
CA CYS A 162 22.54 0.40 21.35
C CYS A 162 21.62 0.94 20.24
N ARG A 163 20.42 0.34 20.07
CA ARG A 163 19.35 0.88 19.23
C ARG A 163 18.72 2.11 19.89
N LEU A 164 18.05 2.96 19.10
CA LEU A 164 17.40 4.18 19.59
C LEU A 164 16.45 3.92 20.78
N GLN A 165 15.72 2.80 20.76
CA GLN A 165 14.80 2.37 21.82
C GLN A 165 15.49 2.13 23.18
N GLY A 166 16.79 1.84 23.20
CA GLY A 166 17.59 1.64 24.42
C GLY A 166 18.29 2.90 24.96
N LEU A 167 18.02 4.05 24.35
CA LEU A 167 18.56 5.35 24.80
C LEU A 167 17.69 5.97 25.89
N SER A 168 18.30 6.80 26.74
CA SER A 168 17.56 7.61 27.71
C SER A 168 16.64 8.60 26.99
N GLY A 169 15.50 8.97 27.57
CA GLY A 169 14.55 9.91 26.96
C GLY A 169 15.18 11.26 26.57
N GLY A 170 16.17 11.73 27.32
CA GLY A 170 16.94 12.93 26.96
C GLY A 170 17.84 12.70 25.73
N GLU A 171 18.47 11.53 25.61
CA GLU A 171 19.31 11.17 24.46
C GLU A 171 18.48 10.97 23.19
N GLN A 172 17.29 10.39 23.31
CA GLN A 172 16.33 10.27 22.20
C GLN A 172 15.87 11.64 21.73
N SER A 173 15.55 12.54 22.66
CA SER A 173 15.15 13.93 22.35
C SER A 173 16.28 14.69 21.64
N MET A 174 17.53 14.49 22.08
CA MET A 174 18.71 15.06 21.42
C MET A 174 18.90 14.54 19.99
N ALA A 175 18.72 13.23 19.77
CA ALA A 175 18.80 12.66 18.43
C ALA A 175 17.71 13.21 17.50
N ALA A 176 16.48 13.33 17.99
CA ALA A 176 15.37 13.92 17.24
C ALA A 176 15.63 15.40 16.89
N LEU A 177 16.08 16.21 17.85
CA LEU A 177 16.44 17.61 17.61
C LEU A 177 17.61 17.74 16.63
N ALA A 178 18.60 16.86 16.71
CA ALA A 178 19.70 16.82 15.76
C ALA A 178 19.21 16.55 14.33
N LEU A 179 18.22 15.67 14.15
CA LEU A 179 17.62 15.40 12.85
C LEU A 179 16.87 16.62 12.31
N ILE A 180 16.07 17.30 13.13
CA ILE A 180 15.38 18.54 12.75
C ILE A 180 16.39 19.60 12.30
N PHE A 181 17.47 19.76 13.06
CA PHE A 181 18.53 20.69 12.73
C PHE A 181 19.32 20.31 11.48
N ALA A 182 19.46 19.02 11.17
CA ALA A 182 20.10 18.54 9.95
C ALA A 182 19.25 18.81 8.70
N ILE A 183 17.93 18.66 8.82
CA ILE A 183 16.97 19.00 7.77
C ILE A 183 16.97 20.51 7.54
N GLN A 184 16.96 21.31 8.60
CA GLN A 184 17.06 22.78 8.51
C GLN A 184 18.34 23.25 7.79
N ASP A 185 19.47 22.57 8.01
CA ASP A 185 20.73 22.93 7.33
C ASP A 185 20.68 22.63 5.82
N TYR A 186 19.81 21.69 5.40
CA TYR A 186 19.60 21.39 3.98
C TYR A 186 18.58 22.34 3.34
N ASP A 187 17.45 22.58 4.00
CA ASP A 187 16.37 23.46 3.53
C ASP A 187 15.90 24.40 4.66
N PRO A 188 16.42 25.63 4.73
CA PRO A 188 16.10 26.56 5.81
C PRO A 188 14.73 27.21 5.62
N SER A 189 13.84 27.00 6.59
CA SER A 189 12.55 27.66 6.72
C SER A 189 12.68 29.07 7.30
N PRO A 190 11.75 29.99 6.99
CA PRO A 190 11.78 31.36 7.50
C PRO A 190 11.56 31.46 9.01
N PHE A 191 10.79 30.55 9.61
CA PHE A 191 10.56 30.51 11.05
C PHE A 191 10.47 29.08 11.59
N TYR A 192 10.77 28.93 12.88
CA TYR A 192 10.71 27.68 13.64
C TYR A 192 10.01 27.92 14.98
N TYR A 193 9.12 27.00 15.35
CA TYR A 193 8.40 27.00 16.62
C TYR A 193 8.75 25.73 17.41
N PHE A 194 9.30 25.90 18.60
CA PHE A 194 9.61 24.81 19.52
C PHE A 194 8.78 24.95 20.80
N ASP A 195 8.10 23.87 21.17
CA ASP A 195 7.26 23.80 22.37
C ASP A 195 7.84 22.80 23.36
N GLU A 196 8.36 23.29 24.49
CA GLU A 196 8.90 22.50 25.61
C GLU A 196 9.93 21.41 25.23
N VAL A 197 10.62 21.60 24.10
CA VAL A 197 11.57 20.62 23.55
C VAL A 197 12.78 20.34 24.47
N ASP A 198 13.06 21.24 25.41
CA ASP A 198 14.16 21.15 26.36
C ASP A 198 13.73 20.68 27.77
N GLN A 199 12.51 20.19 27.93
CA GLN A 199 12.01 19.69 29.21
C GLN A 199 12.74 18.41 29.64
N ASN A 200 12.97 17.47 28.72
CA ASN A 200 13.61 16.18 29.00
C ASN A 200 15.15 16.24 28.96
N LEU A 201 15.72 17.43 28.81
CA LEU A 201 17.15 17.66 28.70
C LEU A 201 17.74 18.18 30.00
N ASP A 202 19.00 17.84 30.24
CA ASP A 202 19.84 18.44 31.27
C ASP A 202 20.22 19.88 30.91
N SER A 203 20.60 20.65 31.94
CA SER A 203 20.90 22.07 31.81
C SER A 203 22.05 22.37 30.83
N ASP A 204 23.03 21.47 30.71
CA ASP A 204 24.15 21.60 29.79
C ASP A 204 23.73 21.39 28.34
N ASN A 205 22.94 20.36 28.04
CA ASN A 205 22.47 20.11 26.68
C ASN A 205 21.40 21.13 26.24
N ALA A 206 20.53 21.57 27.16
CA ALA A 206 19.62 22.67 26.91
C ALA A 206 20.38 23.97 26.54
N ARG A 207 21.54 24.22 27.17
CA ARG A 207 22.43 25.32 26.78
C ARG A 207 22.90 25.20 25.33
N LEU A 208 23.41 24.03 24.96
CA LEU A 208 23.95 23.80 23.62
C LEU A 208 22.88 24.01 22.54
N ILE A 209 21.66 23.54 22.76
CA ILE A 209 20.54 23.76 21.83
C ILE A 209 20.22 25.25 21.74
N ALA A 210 20.11 25.96 22.87
CA ALA A 210 19.83 27.39 22.86
C ALA A 210 20.95 28.19 22.15
N GLU A 211 22.22 27.82 22.32
CA GLU A 211 23.35 28.40 21.60
C GLU A 211 23.27 28.12 20.09
N MET A 212 22.90 26.91 19.68
CA MET A 212 22.69 26.56 18.27
C MET A 212 21.52 27.32 17.64
N CYS A 213 20.38 27.41 18.35
CA CYS A 213 19.24 28.21 17.91
C CYS A 213 19.63 29.68 17.73
N ARG A 214 20.43 30.23 18.66
CA ARG A 214 20.93 31.60 18.56
C ARG A 214 21.91 31.80 17.40
N ALA A 215 22.81 30.86 17.14
CA ALA A 215 23.70 30.95 15.99
C ALA A 215 22.91 30.91 14.66
N ARG A 216 21.81 30.16 14.63
CA ARG A 216 20.94 30.04 13.45
C ARG A 216 19.92 31.16 13.34
N SER A 217 19.67 31.92 14.41
CA SER A 217 18.68 33.00 14.41
C SER A 217 19.05 34.17 13.50
N GLU A 218 20.31 34.25 13.09
CA GLU A 218 20.79 35.18 12.05
C GLU A 218 20.12 34.94 10.69
N ARG A 219 19.65 33.72 10.41
CA ARG A 219 19.06 33.32 9.12
C ARG A 219 17.56 33.03 9.20
N ALA A 220 17.06 32.62 10.35
CA ALA A 220 15.66 32.23 10.54
C ALA A 220 15.10 32.71 11.88
N GLN A 221 13.79 32.95 11.97
CA GLN A 221 13.16 33.36 13.22
C GLN A 221 12.88 32.14 14.12
N PHE A 222 13.38 32.14 15.35
CA PHE A 222 13.09 31.10 16.34
C PHE A 222 12.11 31.59 17.39
N ILE A 223 11.04 30.83 17.61
CA ILE A 223 10.07 31.02 18.69
C ILE A 223 10.15 29.76 19.56
N MET A 224 10.47 29.92 20.84
CA MET A 224 10.62 28.80 21.75
C MET A 224 9.80 29.03 23.02
N VAL A 225 8.95 28.06 23.34
CA VAL A 225 8.24 27.97 24.62
C VAL A 225 9.06 27.08 25.53
N THR A 226 9.53 27.63 26.64
CA THR A 226 10.39 26.93 27.59
C THR A 226 10.28 27.56 28.98
N LEU A 227 10.49 26.72 29.99
CA LEU A 227 10.64 27.13 31.37
C LEU A 227 12.11 27.10 31.82
N ARG A 228 13.03 26.63 30.97
CA ARG A 228 14.46 26.48 31.30
C ARG A 228 15.14 27.83 31.37
N LYS A 229 15.81 28.11 32.50
CA LYS A 229 16.53 29.37 32.73
C LYS A 229 17.61 29.61 31.68
N VAL A 230 18.33 28.55 31.31
CA VAL A 230 19.46 28.62 30.38
C VAL A 230 19.01 29.10 29.01
N SER A 231 17.94 28.51 28.50
CA SER A 231 17.29 28.87 27.25
C SER A 231 16.73 30.30 27.26
N LEU A 232 16.00 30.67 28.32
CA LEU A 232 15.49 32.03 28.50
C LEU A 232 16.60 33.06 28.57
N SER A 233 17.77 32.71 29.10
CA SER A 233 18.89 33.64 29.23
C SER A 233 19.48 34.06 27.87
N LEU A 234 19.35 33.25 26.83
CA LEU A 234 19.94 33.49 25.52
C LEU A 234 18.97 34.16 24.52
N ALA A 235 17.70 34.33 24.89
CA ALA A 235 16.68 34.95 24.06
C ALA A 235 16.80 36.49 24.01
N ASP A 236 16.52 37.07 22.83
CA ASP A 236 16.50 38.53 22.62
C ASP A 236 15.22 39.19 23.17
N HIS A 237 14.09 38.50 23.08
CA HIS A 237 12.79 38.98 23.51
C HIS A 237 12.04 37.92 24.30
N HIS A 238 11.37 38.33 25.37
CA HIS A 238 10.59 37.46 26.24
C HIS A 238 9.11 37.81 26.14
N ILE A 239 8.26 36.79 25.96
CA ILE A 239 6.80 36.95 25.95
C ILE A 239 6.26 36.13 27.12
N GLY A 240 5.76 36.83 28.14
CA GLY A 240 5.11 36.20 29.29
C GLY A 240 3.62 36.02 29.03
N VAL A 241 3.10 34.82 29.29
CA VAL A 241 1.67 34.53 29.29
C VAL A 241 1.27 34.17 30.72
N THR A 242 0.16 34.74 31.20
CA THR A 242 -0.41 34.43 32.51
C THR A 242 -1.88 34.06 32.36
N HIS A 243 -2.35 33.19 33.23
CA HIS A 243 -3.77 32.89 33.36
C HIS A 243 -4.39 33.79 34.42
N GLY A 244 -5.56 34.38 34.14
CA GLY A 244 -6.25 35.30 35.07
C GLY A 244 -7.10 34.62 36.15
N GLY A 245 -7.15 33.28 36.16
CA GLY A 245 -8.08 32.49 36.99
C GLY A 245 -9.51 32.41 36.43
N ASP A 246 -9.75 33.06 35.28
CA ASP A 246 -11.03 33.20 34.59
C ASP A 246 -11.11 32.37 33.31
N GLY A 247 -10.22 31.39 33.12
CA GLY A 247 -10.17 30.58 31.90
C GLY A 247 -9.49 31.29 30.72
N CYS A 248 -9.13 32.57 30.84
CA CYS A 248 -8.53 33.35 29.75
C CYS A 248 -7.02 33.54 29.94
N SER A 249 -6.25 33.22 28.91
CA SER A 249 -4.82 33.52 28.84
C SER A 249 -4.62 34.99 28.43
N ARG A 250 -3.79 35.72 29.19
CA ARG A 250 -3.43 37.12 28.94
C ARG A 250 -1.93 37.27 28.78
N ARG A 251 -1.51 38.13 27.86
CA ARG A 251 -0.10 38.51 27.70
C ARG A 251 0.31 39.50 28.79
N ILE A 252 1.46 39.28 29.39
CA ILE A 252 2.11 40.24 30.29
C ILE A 252 2.82 41.29 29.43
N MET A 253 2.44 42.56 29.56
CA MET A 253 3.03 43.66 28.77
C MET A 253 4.45 43.99 29.23
N ASP A 254 4.68 44.02 30.55
CA ASP A 254 5.99 44.33 31.16
C ASP A 254 6.73 43.05 31.58
N PHE A 255 7.15 42.27 30.58
CA PHE A 255 7.91 41.04 30.81
C PHE A 255 9.37 41.18 30.39
N ASN A 256 10.20 41.61 31.34
CA ASN A 256 11.63 41.78 31.14
C ASN A 256 12.41 40.48 31.42
N ARG A 257 13.62 40.36 30.84
CA ARG A 257 14.55 39.23 31.03
C ARG A 257 14.74 38.83 32.49
N GLN A 258 14.88 39.78 33.41
CA GLN A 258 15.05 39.48 34.85
C GLN A 258 13.85 38.73 35.44
N ARG A 259 12.64 39.11 35.05
CA ARG A 259 11.40 38.47 35.51
C ARG A 259 11.24 37.08 34.88
N ALA A 260 11.63 36.93 33.62
CA ALA A 260 11.68 35.63 32.95
C ALA A 260 12.63 34.65 33.66
N LEU A 261 13.83 35.12 34.04
CA LEU A 261 14.81 34.31 34.76
C LEU A 261 14.32 33.92 36.16
N ALA A 262 13.71 34.84 36.90
CA ALA A 262 13.17 34.54 38.24
C ALA A 262 12.03 33.50 38.21
N LEU A 263 11.15 33.57 37.19
CA LEU A 263 10.10 32.56 37.00
C LEU A 263 10.68 31.21 36.57
N GLY A 264 11.69 31.21 35.69
CA GLY A 264 12.40 29.99 35.31
C GLY A 264 13.08 29.31 36.49
N GLU A 265 13.74 30.08 37.38
CA GLU A 265 14.33 29.55 38.62
C GLU A 265 13.28 28.92 39.54
N ALA A 266 12.16 29.59 39.75
CA ALA A 266 11.07 29.06 40.57
C ALA A 266 10.49 27.77 39.96
N ALA A 267 10.33 27.72 38.63
CA ALA A 267 9.85 26.56 37.91
C ALA A 267 10.84 25.38 37.96
N GLU A 268 12.15 25.63 37.83
CA GLU A 268 13.19 24.59 37.95
C GLU A 268 13.24 23.98 39.36
N VAL A 269 13.10 24.80 40.41
CA VAL A 269 13.04 24.30 41.80
C VAL A 269 11.77 23.47 42.03
N ALA A 270 10.62 23.91 41.52
CA ALA A 270 9.37 23.16 41.60
C ALA A 270 9.48 21.82 40.84
N ALA A 271 9.98 21.85 39.60
CA ALA A 271 10.16 20.66 38.78
C ALA A 271 11.15 19.67 39.41
N ALA A 272 12.24 20.14 40.03
CA ALA A 272 13.18 19.29 40.75
C ALA A 272 12.54 18.66 42.00
N ALA A 273 11.72 19.41 42.74
CA ALA A 273 10.98 18.90 43.89
C ALA A 273 9.94 17.84 43.47
N ASP A 274 9.25 18.05 42.36
CA ASP A 274 8.26 17.09 41.85
C ASP A 274 8.91 15.85 41.23
N ALA A 275 10.06 16.00 40.56
CA ALA A 275 10.88 14.88 40.12
C ALA A 275 11.38 14.03 41.29
N ALA A 276 11.82 14.65 42.39
CA ALA A 276 12.22 13.94 43.61
C ALA A 276 11.04 13.14 44.21
N LYS A 277 9.86 13.76 44.36
CA LYS A 277 8.66 13.05 44.84
C LYS A 277 8.25 11.89 43.92
N ASN A 278 8.39 12.04 42.61
CA ASN A 278 8.11 10.96 41.67
C ASN A 278 9.13 9.83 41.74
N ALA A 279 10.41 10.14 41.96
CA ALA A 279 11.45 9.14 42.19
C ALA A 279 11.23 8.40 43.51
N ASP A 280 10.85 9.10 44.59
CA ASP A 280 10.52 8.49 45.87
C ASP A 280 9.30 7.58 45.75
N ARG A 281 8.24 8.02 45.04
CA ARG A 281 7.06 7.17 44.73
C ARG A 281 7.40 5.95 43.88
N ALA A 282 8.31 6.10 42.91
CA ALA A 282 8.76 4.97 42.10
C ALA A 282 9.57 3.97 42.95
N GLY A 283 10.43 4.47 43.85
CA GLY A 283 11.15 3.65 44.82
C GLY A 283 10.22 2.93 45.80
N GLU A 284 9.22 3.63 46.32
CA GLU A 284 8.16 3.05 47.17
C GLU A 284 7.33 2.01 46.42
N ALA A 285 7.01 2.23 45.14
CA ALA A 285 6.27 1.26 44.32
C ALA A 285 7.07 -0.03 44.07
N VAL A 286 8.39 0.09 43.81
CA VAL A 286 9.29 -1.07 43.67
C VAL A 286 9.46 -1.79 45.02
N ALA A 287 9.61 -1.04 46.11
CA ALA A 287 9.67 -1.62 47.46
C ALA A 287 8.35 -2.31 47.85
N PHE A 288 7.21 -1.76 47.44
CA PHE A 288 5.89 -2.35 47.66
C PHE A 288 5.67 -3.60 46.81
N GLN A 289 6.14 -3.64 45.56
CA GLN A 289 6.14 -4.86 44.73
C GLN A 289 6.98 -5.97 45.35
N ASN A 290 8.18 -5.65 45.86
CA ASN A 290 9.05 -6.61 46.52
C ASN A 290 8.55 -7.04 47.92
N ALA A 291 7.63 -6.28 48.52
CA ALA A 291 7.05 -6.54 49.83
C ALA A 291 5.62 -7.09 49.76
N MET A 292 5.09 -7.39 48.58
CA MET A 292 3.81 -8.11 48.48
C MET A 292 4.01 -9.51 49.07
N PRO A 293 3.13 -9.97 49.97
CA PRO A 293 3.19 -11.35 50.44
C PRO A 293 3.00 -12.26 49.22
N GLU A 294 3.96 -13.15 48.98
CA GLU A 294 3.85 -14.17 47.95
C GLU A 294 2.52 -14.90 48.14
N VAL A 295 1.78 -15.03 47.04
CA VAL A 295 0.50 -15.75 47.04
C VAL A 295 0.82 -17.16 47.56
N PRO A 296 0.25 -17.60 48.70
CA PRO A 296 0.52 -18.93 49.18
C PRO A 296 0.12 -19.92 48.09
N GLU A 297 0.97 -20.92 47.85
CA GLU A 297 0.70 -21.96 46.86
C GLU A 297 -0.74 -22.43 47.00
N SER A 298 -1.44 -22.47 45.86
CA SER A 298 -2.86 -22.80 45.81
C SER A 298 -3.12 -24.06 46.62
N LEU A 299 -4.04 -23.99 47.59
CA LEU A 299 -4.51 -25.18 48.29
C LEU A 299 -4.96 -26.19 47.23
N GLY A 300 -4.27 -27.33 47.16
CA GLY A 300 -4.62 -28.42 46.25
C GLY A 300 -6.12 -28.72 46.36
N THR A 301 -6.72 -29.03 45.21
CA THR A 301 -8.16 -29.27 45.09
C THR A 301 -8.65 -30.22 46.18
N PRO A 302 -9.75 -29.92 46.90
CA PRO A 302 -10.25 -30.79 47.94
C PRO A 302 -10.63 -32.15 47.35
N LYS A 303 -10.27 -33.25 48.04
CA LYS A 303 -10.52 -34.66 47.63
C LYS A 303 -11.98 -34.99 47.25
N SER A 304 -12.93 -34.12 47.59
CA SER A 304 -14.33 -34.24 47.19
C SER A 304 -14.61 -33.91 45.71
N LEU A 305 -13.67 -33.28 45.00
CA LEU A 305 -13.78 -32.92 43.57
C LEU A 305 -12.97 -33.83 42.63
N GLU A 306 -12.18 -34.75 43.19
CA GLU A 306 -11.30 -35.69 42.48
C GLU A 306 -12.08 -36.66 41.56
N GLY A 307 -13.38 -36.86 41.80
CA GLY A 307 -14.25 -37.67 40.94
C GLY A 307 -14.95 -36.92 39.80
N LEU A 308 -14.97 -35.58 39.82
CA LEU A 308 -15.66 -34.76 38.82
C LEU A 308 -14.72 -34.18 37.75
N MET A 309 -13.43 -34.00 38.06
CA MET A 309 -12.44 -33.48 37.10
C MET A 309 -11.78 -34.56 36.22
N ALA A 310 -11.80 -35.84 36.62
CA ALA A 310 -11.38 -36.94 35.75
C ALA A 310 -12.22 -37.08 34.45
N ARG A 311 -13.33 -36.33 34.33
CA ARG A 311 -14.12 -36.18 33.10
C ARG A 311 -13.88 -34.87 32.34
N ALA A 312 -13.20 -33.90 32.94
CA ALA A 312 -12.86 -32.63 32.31
C ALA A 312 -11.41 -32.60 31.79
N ASP A 313 -10.52 -33.42 32.35
CA ASP A 313 -9.11 -33.51 31.94
C ASP A 313 -8.88 -34.13 30.57
N GLU A 314 -9.84 -34.85 29.96
CA GLU A 314 -9.73 -35.28 28.55
C GLU A 314 -9.82 -34.12 27.54
N SER A 315 -10.03 -32.87 28.00
CA SER A 315 -10.09 -31.68 27.13
C SER A 315 -9.04 -30.61 27.43
N ALA A 316 -8.13 -30.87 28.38
CA ALA A 316 -7.10 -29.93 28.82
C ALA A 316 -5.66 -30.34 28.40
N GLU A 317 -5.46 -31.55 27.89
CA GLU A 317 -4.15 -32.03 27.43
C GLU A 317 -3.65 -31.29 26.17
N ASP A 318 -4.53 -30.62 25.42
CA ASP A 318 -4.15 -29.84 24.22
C ASP A 318 -3.54 -28.46 24.54
N GLU A 319 -3.68 -27.91 25.76
CA GLU A 319 -3.16 -26.57 26.09
C GLU A 319 -1.77 -26.59 26.75
N SER A 320 -1.31 -27.71 27.31
CA SER A 320 0.02 -27.81 27.92
C SER A 320 1.14 -28.00 26.88
N GLU A 321 0.88 -28.73 25.80
CA GLU A 321 1.88 -28.93 24.72
C GLU A 321 2.18 -27.62 23.97
N VAL A 322 1.17 -26.75 23.80
CA VAL A 322 1.33 -25.44 23.14
C VAL A 322 2.17 -24.48 24.00
N ARG A 323 2.07 -24.57 25.33
CA ARG A 323 2.87 -23.74 26.25
C ARG A 323 4.33 -24.18 26.32
N GLU A 324 4.60 -25.48 26.38
CA GLU A 324 5.97 -25.99 26.36
C GLU A 324 6.68 -25.69 25.02
N HIS A 325 5.96 -25.75 23.89
CA HIS A 325 6.53 -25.33 22.60
C HIS A 325 6.81 -23.82 22.52
N LEU A 326 5.98 -22.97 23.12
CA LEU A 326 6.19 -21.53 23.14
C LEU A 326 7.34 -21.10 24.08
N GLU A 327 7.58 -21.83 25.16
CA GLU A 327 8.71 -21.57 26.06
C GLU A 327 10.03 -22.11 25.49
N ALA A 328 10.01 -23.29 24.84
CA ALA A 328 11.18 -23.83 24.15
C ALA A 328 11.65 -22.97 22.96
N VAL A 329 10.71 -22.35 22.21
CA VAL A 329 11.05 -21.40 21.13
C VAL A 329 11.67 -20.11 21.69
N ARG A 330 11.21 -19.63 22.85
CA ARG A 330 11.78 -18.44 23.52
C ARG A 330 13.17 -18.68 24.09
N GLU A 331 13.45 -19.88 24.60
CA GLU A 331 14.79 -20.24 25.08
C GLU A 331 15.76 -20.54 23.93
N ALA A 332 15.28 -21.10 22.81
CA ALA A 332 16.09 -21.29 21.60
C ALA A 332 16.46 -19.97 20.92
N GLU A 333 15.54 -18.98 20.85
CA GLU A 333 15.83 -17.64 20.32
C GLU A 333 16.80 -16.83 21.22
N ALA A 334 16.92 -17.18 22.50
CA ALA A 334 17.83 -16.54 23.44
C ALA A 334 19.24 -17.16 23.45
N ALA A 335 19.41 -18.38 22.92
CA ALA A 335 20.68 -19.12 22.95
C ALA A 335 21.51 -19.04 21.64
N ASP A 336 20.93 -18.59 20.52
CA ASP A 336 21.59 -18.55 19.21
C ASP A 336 22.46 -17.29 18.94
N ASP A 337 22.62 -16.36 19.91
CA ASP A 337 23.44 -15.14 19.73
C ASP A 337 24.86 -15.22 20.36
N GLU A 338 25.33 -16.40 20.80
CA GLU A 338 26.72 -16.61 21.22
C GLU A 338 27.39 -17.80 20.50
N GLY A 339 27.92 -17.58 19.30
CA GLY A 339 28.88 -18.49 18.66
C GLY A 339 29.29 -18.09 17.23
N PRO A 340 30.57 -18.21 16.82
CA PRO A 340 31.06 -17.70 15.54
C PRO A 340 30.72 -18.64 14.38
N VAL A 341 30.20 -18.08 13.28
CA VAL A 341 29.92 -18.83 12.05
C VAL A 341 31.23 -19.20 11.35
N GLN A 342 31.58 -20.50 11.34
CA GLN A 342 32.49 -21.10 10.36
C GLN A 342 31.67 -21.60 9.17
N GLU A 343 32.07 -21.20 7.96
CA GLU A 343 31.51 -21.64 6.69
C GLU A 343 31.73 -23.14 6.45
N PRO A 344 30.75 -23.89 5.91
CA PRO A 344 31.02 -25.21 5.34
C PRO A 344 31.28 -25.12 3.83
N VAL A 345 32.45 -25.63 3.45
CA VAL A 345 32.84 -25.95 2.07
C VAL A 345 31.96 -27.11 1.56
N ILE A 346 31.26 -26.91 0.45
CA ILE A 346 30.53 -27.96 -0.27
C ILE A 346 31.46 -28.51 -1.37
N SER A 347 31.90 -29.76 -1.21
CA SER A 347 32.50 -30.57 -2.26
C SER A 347 31.41 -31.18 -3.13
N VAL A 348 31.43 -30.91 -4.43
CA VAL A 348 30.54 -31.50 -5.43
C VAL A 348 31.21 -32.75 -6.01
N ASP A 349 30.67 -33.93 -5.68
CA ASP A 349 30.91 -35.16 -6.42
C ASP A 349 29.91 -35.27 -7.57
N ALA A 350 30.42 -35.61 -8.75
CA ALA A 350 29.68 -35.81 -9.99
C ALA A 350 28.97 -37.17 -10.01
N PRO A 351 27.87 -37.35 -10.76
CA PRO A 351 27.31 -38.66 -11.04
C PRO A 351 27.79 -39.19 -12.41
N ASP A 352 28.23 -40.46 -12.42
CA ASP A 352 28.04 -41.42 -13.52
C ASP A 352 26.50 -41.57 -13.75
N GLU A 353 25.93 -41.76 -14.93
CA GLU A 353 26.24 -42.72 -15.99
C GLU A 353 25.37 -42.43 -17.25
N GLU A 354 25.72 -43.08 -18.37
CA GLU A 354 25.16 -43.10 -19.76
C GLU A 354 25.75 -42.16 -20.82
#